data_AF-M4DV80-F1
#
_entry.id   AF-M4DV80-F1
#
_cell.length_a   1.000
_cell.length_b   1.000
_cell.length_c   1.000
_cell.angle_alpha   90.00
_cell.angle_beta   90.00
_cell.angle_gamma   90.00
#
_symmetry.space_group_name_H-M   'P 1'
#
loop_
_entity.id
_entity.type
_entity.pdbx_description
1 polymer ?
#
loop_
_entity_poly.entity_id
_entity_poly.type
_entity_poly.pdbx_seq_one_letter_code
_entity_poly.pdbx_strand_id
1 'polypeptide(L)'
;MDPAEDRRHSKRQNHHINMLGFVADSEDGIPRRCPCGGRLINEVRGKEDYDILPGKRFFTCKNYEEQVKILNEKVYDLTVQVDTLEKVCFD
;
A
#
# COMPACT_ATOMS: atom_id res chain seq x y z
N MET A 1 -14.73 10.63 -35.29
CA MET A 1 -14.49 9.80 -34.09
C MET A 1 -13.58 8.65 -34.51
N ASP A 2 -12.44 8.47 -33.82
CA ASP A 2 -11.55 7.31 -34.04
C ASP A 2 -12.02 6.15 -33.16
N PRO A 3 -12.48 5.02 -33.73
CA PRO A 3 -12.93 3.86 -32.96
C PRO A 3 -11.85 3.27 -32.03
N ALA A 4 -10.56 3.48 -32.31
CA ALA A 4 -9.49 3.03 -31.44
C ALA A 4 -9.33 3.93 -30.20
N GLU A 5 -9.49 5.24 -30.36
CA GLU A 5 -9.53 6.22 -29.26
C GLU A 5 -10.66 5.92 -28.28
N ASP A 6 -11.88 5.69 -28.81
CA ASP A 6 -13.07 5.41 -27.99
C ASP A 6 -12.90 4.13 -27.16
N ARG A 7 -12.29 3.10 -27.75
CA ARG A 7 -11.95 1.86 -27.04
C ARG A 7 -10.90 2.10 -25.94
N ARG A 8 -9.87 2.92 -26.19
CA ARG A 8 -8.86 3.27 -25.18
C ARG A 8 -9.51 4.05 -24.02
N HIS A 9 -10.37 5.00 -24.35
CA HIS A 9 -11.07 5.82 -23.38
C HIS A 9 -12.01 5.00 -22.49
N SER A 10 -12.83 4.12 -23.09
CA SER A 10 -13.72 3.23 -22.35
C SER A 10 -12.95 2.29 -21.41
N LYS A 11 -11.81 1.73 -21.86
CA LYS A 11 -10.94 0.90 -21.00
C LYS A 11 -10.43 1.68 -19.78
N ARG A 12 -10.02 2.94 -19.96
CA ARG A 12 -9.55 3.80 -18.86
C ARG A 12 -10.67 4.12 -17.87
N GLN A 13 -11.86 4.46 -18.37
CA GLN A 13 -13.03 4.70 -17.51
C GLN A 13 -13.41 3.45 -16.72
N ASN A 14 -13.45 2.29 -17.37
CA ASN A 14 -13.79 1.05 -16.71
C ASN A 14 -12.76 0.65 -15.65
N HIS A 15 -11.46 0.91 -15.92
CA HIS A 15 -10.42 0.74 -14.92
C HIS A 15 -10.63 1.68 -13.72
N HIS A 16 -10.92 2.96 -13.94
CA HIS A 16 -11.19 3.92 -12.87
C HIS A 16 -12.42 3.55 -12.03
N ILE A 17 -13.51 3.08 -12.65
CA ILE A 17 -14.70 2.62 -11.93
C ILE A 17 -14.37 1.41 -11.04
N ASN A 18 -13.63 0.43 -11.58
CA ASN A 18 -13.18 -0.73 -10.80
C ASN A 18 -12.30 -0.32 -9.61
N MET A 19 -11.43 0.67 -9.80
CA MET A 19 -10.59 1.22 -8.75
C MET A 19 -11.41 1.80 -7.58
N LEU A 20 -12.42 2.61 -7.91
CA LEU A 20 -13.34 3.16 -6.91
C LEU A 20 -14.12 2.06 -6.19
N GLY A 21 -14.55 1.02 -6.92
CA GLY A 21 -15.19 -0.16 -6.34
C GLY A 21 -14.31 -0.87 -5.31
N PHE A 22 -13.03 -1.08 -5.60
CA PHE A 22 -12.10 -1.71 -4.63
C PHE A 22 -11.85 -0.85 -3.38
N VAL A 23 -11.97 0.47 -3.48
CA VAL A 23 -11.88 1.38 -2.33
C VAL A 23 -13.15 1.29 -1.48
N ALA A 24 -14.34 1.35 -2.10
CA ALA A 24 -15.61 1.18 -1.39
C ALA A 24 -15.71 -0.21 -0.71
N ASP A 25 -15.28 -1.28 -1.39
CA ASP A 25 -15.22 -2.64 -0.82
C ASP A 25 -14.33 -2.71 0.44
N SER A 26 -13.38 -1.80 0.60
CA SER A 26 -12.49 -1.73 1.77
C SER A 26 -13.12 -1.05 2.98
N GLU A 27 -14.15 -0.24 2.75
CA GLU A 27 -14.95 0.40 3.79
C GLU A 27 -15.98 -0.59 4.38
N ASP A 28 -16.48 -1.52 3.57
CA ASP A 28 -17.47 -2.54 3.97
C ASP A 28 -16.85 -3.91 4.32
N GLY A 29 -15.57 -4.16 4.01
CA GLY A 29 -14.93 -5.46 4.24
C GLY A 29 -13.47 -5.56 3.78
N ILE A 30 -12.97 -6.80 3.61
CA ILE A 30 -11.65 -7.02 2.99
C ILE A 30 -11.88 -7.11 1.47
N PRO A 31 -11.33 -6.19 0.65
CA PRO A 31 -11.46 -6.28 -0.80
C PRO A 31 -10.85 -7.58 -1.32
N ARG A 32 -11.19 -7.99 -2.55
CA ARG A 32 -10.52 -9.16 -3.18
C ARG A 32 -9.27 -8.76 -3.97
N ARG A 33 -9.11 -7.47 -4.29
CA ARG A 33 -7.96 -6.91 -5.02
C ARG A 33 -7.60 -5.54 -4.48
N CYS A 34 -6.31 -5.24 -4.50
CA CYS A 34 -5.82 -3.90 -4.20
C CYS A 34 -6.16 -2.95 -5.38
N PRO A 35 -6.48 -1.68 -5.10
CA PRO A 35 -6.52 -0.65 -6.14
C PRO A 35 -5.20 -0.59 -6.94
N CYS A 36 -4.05 -0.79 -6.30
CA CYS A 36 -2.77 -0.91 -6.99
C CYS A 36 -2.64 -2.10 -7.98
N GLY A 37 -3.68 -2.92 -8.15
CA GLY A 37 -3.71 -4.08 -9.05
C GLY A 37 -3.07 -5.34 -8.47
N GLY A 38 -2.40 -5.22 -7.32
CA GLY A 38 -1.77 -6.33 -6.61
C GLY A 38 -2.76 -7.26 -5.92
N ARG A 39 -2.29 -8.49 -5.64
CA ARG A 39 -3.01 -9.45 -4.80
C ARG A 39 -3.00 -8.95 -3.34
N LEU A 40 -4.14 -9.07 -2.68
CA LEU A 40 -4.24 -8.86 -1.24
C LEU A 40 -3.71 -10.10 -0.51
N ILE A 41 -2.79 -9.88 0.40
CA ILE A 41 -2.29 -10.89 1.33
C ILE A 41 -3.19 -10.77 2.57
N ASN A 42 -3.95 -11.83 2.84
CA ASN A 42 -4.79 -11.95 4.03
C ASN A 42 -3.95 -12.31 5.27
N GLU A 43 -2.79 -11.67 5.43
CA GLU A 43 -2.08 -11.78 6.70
C GLU A 43 -2.76 -10.83 7.69
N VAL A 44 -3.52 -11.44 8.59
CA VAL A 44 -3.79 -10.83 9.90
C VAL A 44 -2.42 -10.60 10.51
N ARG A 45 -1.94 -9.35 10.50
CA ARG A 45 -0.64 -8.99 11.09
C ARG A 45 -0.62 -9.52 12.52
N GLY A 46 0.38 -10.34 12.82
CA GLY A 46 0.52 -10.96 14.12
C GLY A 46 0.95 -9.95 15.18
N LYS A 47 0.24 -9.99 16.31
CA LYS A 47 0.71 -9.89 17.71
C LYS A 47 1.59 -8.70 18.14
N GLU A 48 1.69 -7.63 17.36
CA GLU A 48 2.14 -6.34 17.89
C GLU A 48 0.91 -5.52 18.25
N ASP A 49 0.80 -5.18 19.54
CA ASP A 49 -0.41 -4.72 20.25
C ASP A 49 -0.97 -3.35 19.80
N TYR A 50 -0.69 -2.90 18.57
CA TYR A 50 -1.23 -1.67 18.00
C TYR A 50 -2.67 -1.85 17.47
N ASP A 51 -3.15 -3.08 17.32
CA ASP A 51 -4.50 -3.40 16.84
C ASP A 51 -5.50 -3.56 18.00
N ILE A 52 -5.73 -2.46 18.73
CA ILE A 52 -6.63 -2.43 19.90
C ILE A 52 -8.10 -2.23 19.47
N LEU A 53 -8.40 -2.04 18.18
CA LEU A 53 -9.75 -1.73 17.71
C LEU A 53 -10.57 -3.02 17.46
N PRO A 54 -11.56 -3.35 18.33
CA PRO A 54 -12.35 -4.55 18.17
C PRO A 54 -13.15 -4.49 16.87
N GLY A 55 -13.12 -5.57 16.08
CA GLY A 55 -13.93 -5.72 14.87
C GLY A 55 -13.32 -5.20 13.58
N LYS A 56 -12.16 -4.54 13.61
CA LYS A 56 -11.44 -4.17 12.38
C LYS A 56 -10.65 -5.36 11.83
N ARG A 57 -10.65 -5.49 10.50
CA ARG A 57 -9.87 -6.49 9.76
C ARG A 57 -8.82 -5.75 8.94
N PHE A 58 -7.54 -6.12 9.12
CA PHE A 58 -6.43 -5.54 8.36
C PHE A 58 -6.03 -6.45 7.21
N PHE A 59 -5.63 -5.86 6.11
CA PHE A 59 -5.06 -6.55 4.96
C PHE A 59 -3.87 -5.74 4.45
N THR A 60 -2.89 -6.43 3.86
CA THR A 60 -1.76 -5.77 3.22
C THR A 60 -1.72 -6.17 1.75
N CYS A 61 -1.45 -5.24 0.84
CA CYS A 61 -1.13 -5.61 -0.54
C CYS A 61 0.34 -6.00 -0.64
N LYS A 62 0.64 -7.09 -1.36
CA LYS A 62 2.01 -7.53 -1.64
C LYS A 62 2.92 -6.40 -2.14
N ASN A 63 2.44 -5.59 -3.09
CA ASN A 63 3.24 -4.49 -3.64
C ASN A 63 3.56 -3.42 -2.59
N TYR A 64 2.63 -3.16 -1.67
CA TYR A 64 2.87 -2.22 -0.57
C TYR A 64 3.74 -2.83 0.53
N GLU A 65 3.62 -4.13 0.80
CA GLU A 65 4.51 -4.85 1.73
C GLU A 65 5.98 -4.76 1.30
N GLU A 66 6.26 -4.98 0.02
CA GLU A 66 7.60 -4.83 -0.56
C GLU A 66 8.11 -3.38 -0.43
N GLN A 67 7.25 -2.39 -0.69
CA GLN A 67 7.61 -0.98 -0.51
C GLN A 67 7.93 -0.65 0.96
N VAL A 68 7.14 -1.17 1.91
CA VAL A 68 7.38 -0.98 3.34
C VAL A 68 8.72 -1.57 3.75
N LYS A 69 9.08 -2.77 3.24
CA LYS A 69 10.39 -3.39 3.52
C LYS A 69 11.54 -2.52 3.01
N ILE A 70 11.44 -2.03 1.77
CA ILE A 70 12.44 -1.13 1.17
C ILE A 70 12.55 0.18 1.96
N LEU A 71 11.42 0.76 2.37
CA LEU A 71 11.42 1.98 3.17
C LEU A 71 12.06 1.76 4.54
N ASN A 72 11.77 0.64 5.19
CA ASN A 72 12.35 0.32 6.51
C ASN A 72 13.87 0.19 6.43
N GLU A 73 14.40 -0.45 5.39
CA GLU A 73 15.84 -0.54 5.13
C GLU A 73 16.45 0.86 4.95
N LYS A 74 15.80 1.71 4.14
CA LYS A 74 16.26 3.10 3.95
C LYS A 74 16.24 3.91 5.24
N VAL A 75 15.20 3.76 6.06
CA VAL A 75 15.10 4.45 7.36
C VAL A 75 16.23 4.00 8.28
N TYR A 76 16.54 2.70 8.30
CA TYR A 76 17.68 2.19 9.06
C TYR A 76 19.00 2.82 8.60
N ASP A 77 19.28 2.80 7.30
CA ASP A 77 20.51 3.40 6.74
C ASP A 77 20.63 4.90 7.06
N LEU A 78 19.52 5.63 6.90
CA LEU A 78 19.44 7.05 7.24
C LEU A 78 19.70 7.28 8.74
N THR A 79 19.18 6.40 9.60
CA THR A 79 19.38 6.50 11.06
C THR A 79 20.87 6.35 11.39
N VAL A 80 21.55 5.37 10.80
CA VAL A 80 23.00 5.18 10.97
C VAL A 80 23.80 6.38 10.45
N GLN A 81 23.40 6.97 9.33
CA GLN A 81 24.05 8.17 8.79
C GLN A 81 23.87 9.38 9.72
N VAL A 82 22.68 9.57 10.29
CA VAL A 82 22.42 10.63 11.27
C VAL A 82 23.29 10.42 12.51
N ASP A 83 23.33 9.19 13.07
CA ASP A 83 24.18 8.88 14.23
C ASP A 83 25.68 9.16 13.96
N THR A 84 26.13 8.89 12.73
CA THR A 84 27.51 9.14 12.32
C THR A 84 27.79 10.64 12.18
N LEU A 85 26.86 11.38 11.57
CA LEU A 85 26.96 12.83 11.42
C LEU A 85 26.90 13.54 12.77
N GLU A 86 26.04 13.10 13.69
CA GLU A 86 25.95 13.67 15.03
C GLU A 86 27.28 13.57 15.77
N LYS A 87 27.97 12.43 15.68
CA LYS A 87 29.33 12.28 16.24
C LYS A 87 30.31 13.25 15.59
N VAL A 88 30.35 13.33 14.26
CA VAL A 88 31.30 14.23 13.56
C VAL A 88 31.01 15.71 13.81
N CYS A 89 29.74 16.09 14.01
CA CYS A 89 29.34 17.49 14.15
C CYS A 89 29.29 17.98 15.60
N PHE A 90 29.18 17.07 16.58
CA PHE A 90 29.02 17.42 17.99
C PHE A 90 30.09 16.81 18.93
N ASP A 91 30.99 15.95 18.43
CA ASP A 91 32.30 15.66 19.06
C ASP A 91 33.35 16.72 18.66
#